data_AF-N8UW49-F1
#
_entry.id   AF-N8UW49-F1
#
_cell.length_a   1.000
_cell.length_b   1.000
_cell.length_c   1.000
_cell.angle_alpha   90.00
_cell.angle_beta   90.00
_cell.angle_gamma   90.00
#
_symmetry.space_group_name_H-M   'P 1'
#
loop_
_entity.id
_entity.type
_entity.pdbx_description
1 polymer ?
#
loop_
_entity_poly.entity_id
_entity_poly.type
_entity_poly.pdbx_seq_one_letter_code
_entity_poly.pdbx_strand_id
1 'polypeptide(L)'
;MSNPQVKAFFDENSNTFSYVVSDPETRYCAIIDSVLDYDAASATTSTTHADEIIAYIQTQALQVEWILETHVHADHLTASQYLKSQLGGKIAMSEKIAVVQETFSAIYDLDIKYFNSQQIFDHLFKDNEHFQMDI
;
A
#
# COMPACT_ATOMS: atom_id res chain seq x y z
N MET A 1 -14.03 -9.05 22.82
CA MET A 1 -13.31 -8.28 21.79
C MET A 1 -12.10 -9.10 21.44
N SER A 2 -12.09 -9.69 20.25
CA SER A 2 -10.87 -10.25 19.70
C SER A 2 -9.86 -9.12 19.45
N ASN A 3 -8.58 -9.40 19.63
CA ASN A 3 -7.53 -8.43 19.29
C ASN A 3 -7.23 -8.57 17.79
N PRO A 4 -6.92 -7.46 17.08
CA PRO A 4 -6.48 -7.54 15.70
C PRO A 4 -5.20 -8.38 15.60
N GLN A 5 -5.10 -9.19 14.55
CA GLN A 5 -3.90 -9.97 14.25
C GLN A 5 -3.01 -9.17 13.31
N VAL A 6 -1.74 -9.01 13.69
CA VAL A 6 -0.74 -8.27 12.91
C VAL A 6 0.34 -9.23 12.45
N LYS A 7 0.47 -9.39 11.13
CA LYS A 7 1.56 -10.15 10.50
C LYS A 7 2.50 -9.18 9.80
N ALA A 8 3.78 -9.23 10.16
CA ALA A 8 4.84 -8.48 9.50
C ALA A 8 5.53 -9.29 8.40
N PHE A 9 5.98 -8.59 7.36
CA PHE A 9 6.80 -9.06 6.25
C PHE A 9 7.99 -8.11 6.14
N PHE A 10 9.21 -8.65 6.12
CA PHE A 10 10.43 -7.85 6.12
C PHE A 10 11.14 -8.02 4.78
N ASP A 11 11.38 -6.91 4.09
CA ASP A 11 12.25 -6.87 2.91
C ASP A 11 13.66 -6.47 3.33
N GLU A 12 14.62 -7.39 3.16
CA GLU A 12 16.02 -7.17 3.51
C GLU A 12 16.69 -6.11 2.60
N ASN A 13 16.20 -5.91 1.37
CA ASN A 13 16.83 -5.00 0.42
C ASN A 13 16.58 -3.54 0.78
N SER A 14 15.34 -3.18 1.09
CA SER A 14 14.97 -1.82 1.53
C SER A 14 14.98 -1.64 3.04
N ASN A 15 15.07 -2.73 3.82
CA ASN A 15 14.84 -2.74 5.27
C ASN A 15 13.42 -2.30 5.67
N THR A 16 12.45 -2.49 4.78
CA THR A 16 11.04 -2.14 5.00
C THR A 16 10.30 -3.25 5.72
N PHE A 17 9.41 -2.87 6.63
CA PHE A 17 8.40 -3.76 7.17
C PHE A 17 7.04 -3.43 6.56
N SER A 18 6.48 -4.37 5.82
CA SER A 18 5.07 -4.35 5.41
C SER A 18 4.23 -5.11 6.44
N TYR A 19 2.95 -4.75 6.57
CA TYR A 19 2.05 -5.40 7.52
C TYR A 19 0.74 -5.83 6.88
N VAL A 20 0.20 -6.95 7.36
CA VAL A 20 -1.21 -7.31 7.22
C VAL A 20 -1.84 -7.24 8.61
N VAL A 21 -2.80 -6.35 8.78
CA VAL A 21 -3.62 -6.22 9.98
C VAL A 21 -4.99 -6.79 9.68
N SER A 22 -5.43 -7.81 10.41
CA SER A 22 -6.70 -8.48 10.17
C SER A 22 -7.57 -8.56 11.42
N ASP A 23 -8.88 -8.45 11.22
CA ASP A 23 -9.87 -8.80 12.22
C ASP A 23 -10.12 -10.32 12.17
N PRO A 24 -9.82 -11.07 13.25
CA PRO A 24 -10.02 -12.51 13.26
C PRO A 24 -11.49 -12.93 13.23
N GLU A 25 -12.44 -12.04 13.59
CA GLU A 25 -13.88 -12.33 13.56
C GLU A 25 -14.46 -12.16 12.16
N THR A 26 -14.25 -11.02 11.51
CA THR A 26 -14.80 -10.74 10.16
C THR A 26 -13.95 -11.25 9.01
N ARG A 27 -12.65 -11.53 9.24
CA ARG A 27 -11.64 -11.87 8.22
C ARG A 27 -11.28 -10.72 7.27
N TYR A 28 -11.78 -9.51 7.51
CA TYR A 28 -11.33 -8.33 6.79
C TYR A 28 -9.91 -7.94 7.22
N CYS A 29 -9.13 -7.42 6.27
CA CYS A 29 -7.79 -6.96 6.53
C CYS A 29 -7.40 -5.69 5.78
N ALA A 30 -6.37 -5.03 6.32
CA ALA A 30 -5.63 -3.97 5.69
C ALA A 30 -4.18 -4.42 5.44
N ILE A 31 -3.65 -4.07 4.27
CA ILE A 31 -2.23 -4.15 3.95
C ILE A 31 -1.62 -2.77 4.18
N ILE A 32 -0.43 -2.69 4.77
CA ILE A 32 0.26 -1.43 5.09
C ILE A 32 1.68 -1.47 4.53
N ASP A 33 2.08 -0.41 3.80
CA ASP A 33 3.44 -0.13 3.29
C ASP A 33 4.04 -1.31 2.52
N SER A 34 3.34 -1.75 1.47
CA SER A 34 3.74 -2.90 0.65
C SER A 34 4.90 -2.60 -0.29
N VAL A 35 5.86 -3.51 -0.42
CA VAL A 35 7.04 -3.34 -1.29
C VAL A 35 6.84 -4.00 -2.66
N LEU A 36 7.14 -3.25 -3.72
CA LEU A 36 7.45 -3.75 -5.06
C LEU A 36 8.98 -3.82 -5.19
N ASP A 37 9.50 -5.02 -5.39
CA ASP A 37 10.93 -5.23 -5.54
C ASP A 37 11.50 -4.43 -6.71
N TYR A 38 12.64 -3.76 -6.48
CA TYR A 38 13.34 -2.99 -7.51
C TYR A 38 14.85 -3.20 -7.42
N ASP A 39 15.46 -3.68 -8.50
CA ASP A 39 16.91 -3.71 -8.66
C ASP A 39 17.38 -2.48 -9.43
N ALA A 40 18.00 -1.54 -8.72
CA ALA A 40 18.52 -0.30 -9.29
C ALA A 40 19.65 -0.52 -10.31
N ALA A 41 20.41 -1.62 -10.24
CA ALA A 41 21.51 -1.87 -11.17
C ALA A 41 21.01 -2.29 -12.56
N SER A 42 19.91 -3.05 -12.61
CA SER A 42 19.28 -3.49 -13.86
C SER A 42 18.04 -2.68 -14.25
N ALA A 43 17.55 -1.81 -13.37
CA ALA A 43 16.29 -1.09 -13.49
C ALA A 43 15.09 -2.02 -13.71
N THR A 44 15.07 -3.17 -13.02
CA THR A 44 13.99 -4.16 -13.14
C THR A 44 13.16 -4.24 -11.87
N THR A 45 11.88 -4.58 -12.04
CA THR A 45 10.94 -4.81 -10.94
C THR A 45 10.56 -6.27 -10.85
N SER A 46 10.31 -6.77 -9.64
CA SER A 46 9.65 -8.06 -9.40
C SER A 46 8.59 -7.93 -8.30
N THR A 47 7.82 -9.00 -8.09
CA THR A 47 6.65 -9.01 -7.18
C THR A 47 6.85 -9.95 -6.00
N THR A 48 8.07 -10.42 -5.75
CA THR A 48 8.36 -11.48 -4.76
C THR A 48 7.76 -11.15 -3.38
N HIS A 49 8.02 -9.96 -2.84
CA HIS A 49 7.49 -9.58 -1.52
C HIS A 49 5.96 -9.38 -1.51
N ALA A 50 5.41 -8.80 -2.57
CA ALA A 50 3.97 -8.64 -2.70
C ALA A 50 3.25 -10.00 -2.83
N ASP A 51 3.86 -10.96 -3.50
CA ASP A 51 3.34 -12.32 -3.68
C ASP A 51 3.34 -13.10 -2.37
N GLU A 52 4.29 -12.86 -1.46
CA GLU A 52 4.25 -13.41 -0.09
C GLU A 52 3.04 -12.90 0.71
N ILE A 53 2.72 -11.61 0.58
CA ILE A 53 1.53 -11.01 1.20
C ILE A 53 0.26 -11.61 0.61
N ILE A 54 0.18 -11.75 -0.72
CA ILE A 54 -0.95 -12.40 -1.42
C ILE A 54 -1.12 -13.83 -0.93
N ALA A 55 -0.05 -14.62 -0.87
CA ALA A 55 -0.09 -16.00 -0.43
C ALA A 55 -0.58 -16.12 1.03
N TYR A 56 -0.13 -15.22 1.91
CA TYR A 56 -0.62 -15.18 3.29
C TYR A 56 -2.13 -14.88 3.34
N ILE A 57 -2.59 -13.85 2.64
CA ILE A 57 -4.00 -13.45 2.59
C ILE A 57 -4.89 -14.60 2.08
N GLN A 58 -4.47 -15.27 1.01
CA GLN A 58 -5.18 -16.41 0.45
C GLN A 58 -5.20 -17.61 1.40
N THR A 59 -4.05 -17.94 2.00
CA THR A 59 -3.92 -19.05 2.96
C THR A 59 -4.77 -18.84 4.21
N GLN A 60 -4.88 -17.59 4.66
CA GLN A 60 -5.70 -17.21 5.79
C GLN A 60 -7.16 -16.95 5.40
N ALA A 61 -7.54 -17.02 4.12
CA ALA A 61 -8.87 -16.66 3.65
C ALA A 61 -9.32 -15.28 4.17
N LEU A 62 -8.43 -14.28 4.03
CA LEU A 62 -8.70 -12.89 4.39
C LEU A 62 -9.25 -12.13 3.16
N GLN A 63 -10.05 -11.10 3.43
CA GLN A 63 -10.55 -10.19 2.41
C GLN A 63 -9.94 -8.80 2.59
N VAL A 64 -9.27 -8.30 1.56
CA VAL A 64 -8.61 -6.98 1.60
C VAL A 64 -9.64 -5.89 1.41
N GLU A 65 -9.74 -4.99 2.39
CA GLU A 65 -10.53 -3.76 2.23
C GLU A 65 -9.66 -2.55 1.95
N TRP A 66 -8.48 -2.49 2.60
CA TRP A 66 -7.60 -1.34 2.55
C TRP A 66 -6.18 -1.74 2.19
N ILE A 67 -5.56 -0.92 1.35
CA ILE A 67 -4.14 -0.92 1.04
C ILE A 67 -3.63 0.47 1.40
N LEU A 68 -2.93 0.56 2.52
CA LEU A 68 -2.60 1.81 3.18
C LEU A 68 -1.12 2.13 2.96
N GLU A 69 -0.85 3.37 2.57
CA GLU A 69 0.51 3.92 2.51
C GLU A 69 0.63 4.98 3.60
N THR A 70 1.56 4.77 4.53
CA THR A 70 1.77 5.70 5.66
C THR A 70 2.32 7.04 5.19
N HIS A 71 3.11 7.04 4.12
CA HIS A 71 3.69 8.22 3.50
C HIS A 71 4.12 7.94 2.05
N VAL A 72 4.69 8.95 1.37
CA VAL A 72 5.41 8.71 0.12
C VAL A 72 6.80 8.19 0.46
N HIS A 73 7.01 6.90 0.22
CA HIS A 73 8.27 6.22 0.49
C HIS A 73 9.38 6.69 -0.45
N ALA A 74 10.59 6.85 0.09
CA ALA A 74 11.78 7.26 -0.66
C ALA A 74 12.81 6.13 -0.81
N ASP A 75 12.62 5.06 -0.05
CA ASP A 75 13.52 3.93 0.14
C ASP A 75 13.06 2.67 -0.62
N HIS A 76 11.79 2.59 -1.00
CA HIS A 76 11.24 1.49 -1.79
C HIS A 76 10.11 1.96 -2.73
N LEU A 77 9.77 1.14 -3.71
CA LEU A 77 8.58 1.32 -4.55
C LEU A 77 7.38 0.63 -3.90
N THR A 78 6.21 1.26 -3.89
CA THR A 78 4.99 0.63 -3.39
C THR A 78 4.45 -0.44 -4.34
N ALA A 79 3.96 -1.56 -3.81
CA ALA A 79 3.21 -2.59 -4.55
C ALA A 79 1.69 -2.39 -4.54
N SER A 80 1.18 -1.28 -4.03
CA SER A 80 -0.24 -1.05 -3.80
C SER A 80 -1.14 -1.30 -5.02
N GLN A 81 -0.75 -0.82 -6.20
CA GLN A 81 -1.49 -1.04 -7.45
C GLN A 81 -1.49 -2.51 -7.89
N TYR A 82 -0.36 -3.20 -7.72
CA TYR A 82 -0.26 -4.63 -8.02
C TYR A 82 -1.17 -5.43 -7.07
N LEU A 83 -1.08 -5.18 -5.77
CA LEU A 83 -1.93 -5.83 -4.77
C LEU A 83 -3.42 -5.58 -5.03
N LYS A 84 -3.81 -4.34 -5.36
CA LYS A 84 -5.20 -4.02 -5.72
C LYS A 84 -5.68 -4.83 -6.92
N SER A 85 -4.83 -5.00 -7.94
CA SER A 85 -5.16 -5.79 -9.12
C SER A 85 -5.40 -7.28 -8.80
N GLN A 86 -4.71 -7.82 -7.79
CA GLN A 86 -4.78 -9.24 -7.42
C GLN A 86 -5.86 -9.53 -6.36
N LEU A 87 -6.08 -8.61 -5.43
CA LEU A 87 -6.88 -8.84 -4.21
C LEU A 87 -8.09 -7.90 -4.07
N GLY A 88 -8.16 -6.84 -4.88
CA GLY A 88 -9.12 -5.76 -4.71
C GLY A 88 -8.74 -4.81 -3.57
N GLY A 89 -9.73 -4.25 -2.89
CA GLY A 89 -9.54 -3.25 -1.85
C GLY A 89 -9.34 -1.82 -2.38
N LYS A 90 -9.14 -0.89 -1.46
CA LYS A 90 -8.98 0.55 -1.71
C LYS A 90 -7.59 1.00 -1.32
N ILE A 91 -6.88 1.65 -2.24
CA ILE A 91 -5.59 2.27 -1.97
C ILE A 91 -5.83 3.62 -1.32
N ALA A 92 -5.23 3.85 -0.16
CA ALA A 92 -5.46 5.07 0.60
C ALA A 92 -4.20 5.61 1.27
N MET A 93 -4.13 6.93 1.39
CA MET A 93 -3.07 7.63 2.11
C MET A 93 -3.53 9.01 2.59
N SER A 94 -2.65 9.82 3.19
CA SER A 94 -2.98 11.18 3.61
C SER A 94 -3.33 12.13 2.44
N GLU A 95 -4.32 13.01 2.64
CA GLU A 95 -4.62 14.11 1.70
C GLU A 95 -3.45 15.07 1.45
N LYS A 96 -2.43 15.08 2.33
CA LYS A 96 -1.22 15.91 2.18
C LYS A 96 -0.30 15.44 1.05
N ILE A 97 -0.59 14.28 0.43
CA ILE A 97 0.08 13.81 -0.78
C ILE A 97 0.18 14.89 -1.88
N ALA A 98 -0.83 15.76 -2.00
CA ALA A 98 -0.85 16.82 -2.99
C ALA A 98 0.40 17.74 -2.92
N VAL A 99 0.91 18.01 -1.71
CA VAL A 99 2.11 18.84 -1.51
C VAL A 99 3.36 18.13 -2.03
N VAL A 100 3.45 16.82 -1.79
CA VAL A 100 4.58 16.00 -2.25
C VAL A 100 4.55 15.86 -3.77
N GLN A 101 3.36 15.62 -4.35
CA GLN A 101 3.17 15.56 -5.80
C GLN A 101 3.55 16.88 -6.48
N GLU A 102 3.13 18.04 -5.93
CA GLU A 102 3.51 19.36 -6.46
C GLU A 102 5.03 19.55 -6.48
N THR A 103 5.68 19.22 -5.36
CA THR A 103 7.14 19.36 -5.20
C THR A 103 7.90 18.50 -6.20
N PHE A 104 7.57 17.20 -6.28
CA PHE A 104 8.29 16.27 -7.16
C PHE A 104 7.95 16.45 -8.63
N SER A 105 6.76 16.94 -8.96
CA SER A 105 6.40 17.24 -10.35
C SER A 105 7.26 18.36 -10.92
N ALA A 106 7.61 19.37 -10.11
CA ALA A 106 8.53 20.43 -10.53
C ALA A 106 9.97 19.93 -10.71
N ILE A 107 10.41 18.98 -9.89
CA ILE A 107 11.77 18.41 -9.95
C ILE A 107 11.95 17.52 -11.19
N TYR A 108 10.95 16.69 -11.49
CA TYR A 108 11.02 15.67 -12.54
C TYR A 108 10.29 16.05 -13.84
N ASP A 109 9.84 17.30 -13.97
CA ASP A 109 9.09 17.82 -15.13
C ASP A 109 7.88 16.95 -15.49
N LEU A 110 7.08 16.61 -14.47
CA LEU A 110 5.91 15.73 -14.61
C LEU A 110 4.62 16.53 -14.80
N ASP A 111 3.74 16.06 -15.68
CA ASP A 111 2.38 16.61 -15.81
C ASP A 111 1.47 16.09 -14.69
N ILE A 112 1.44 16.82 -13.58
CA ILE A 112 0.62 16.48 -12.42
C ILE A 112 -0.88 16.38 -12.75
N LYS A 113 -1.37 17.10 -13.76
CA LYS A 113 -2.80 17.02 -14.16
C LYS A 113 -3.12 15.66 -14.75
N TYR A 114 -2.18 15.09 -15.51
CA TYR A 114 -2.31 13.72 -16.01
C TYR A 114 -2.38 12.73 -14.86
N PHE A 115 -1.44 12.77 -13.90
CA PHE A 115 -1.43 11.84 -12.77
C PHE A 115 -2.67 11.98 -11.86
N ASN A 116 -3.12 13.21 -11.60
CA ASN A 116 -4.33 13.45 -10.82
C ASN A 116 -5.60 12.95 -11.53
N SER A 117 -5.61 12.90 -12.87
CA SER A 117 -6.74 12.36 -13.64
C SER A 117 -6.85 10.83 -13.57
N GLN A 118 -5.79 10.13 -13.17
CA GLN A 118 -5.75 8.65 -13.11
C GLN A 118 -6.32 8.09 -11.80
N GLN A 119 -6.74 8.93 -10.85
CA GLN A 119 -7.26 8.55 -9.54
C GLN A 119 -6.44 7.42 -8.90
N ILE A 120 -5.15 7.69 -8.68
CA ILE A 120 -4.17 6.70 -8.18
C ILE A 120 -4.55 6.20 -6.77
N PHE A 121 -5.15 7.06 -5.96
CA PHE A 121 -5.67 6.74 -4.63
C PHE A 121 -7.19 6.73 -4.64
N ASP A 122 -7.79 5.69 -4.05
CA ASP A 122 -9.24 5.57 -3.88
C ASP A 122 -9.75 6.45 -2.74
N HIS A 123 -8.92 6.70 -1.73
CA HIS A 123 -9.27 7.53 -0.57
C HIS A 123 -8.08 8.37 -0.09
N LEU A 124 -8.38 9.60 0.34
CA LEU A 124 -7.42 10.51 0.94
C LEU A 124 -7.85 10.87 2.36
N PHE A 125 -7.12 10.37 3.35
CA PHE A 125 -7.41 10.56 4.76
C PHE A 125 -7.09 11.98 5.24
N LYS A 126 -8.03 12.56 5.99
CA LYS A 126 -7.81 13.75 6.81
C LYS A 126 -7.18 13.38 8.15
N ASP A 127 -6.61 14.40 8.79
CA ASP A 127 -6.15 14.27 10.17
C ASP A 127 -7.29 13.82 11.10
N ASN A 128 -7.02 12.85 11.97
CA ASN A 128 -7.97 12.21 12.88
C ASN A 128 -9.20 11.53 12.22
N GLU A 129 -9.18 11.33 10.91
CA GLU A 129 -10.23 10.56 10.24
C GLU A 129 -10.15 9.09 10.66
N HIS A 130 -11.28 8.54 11.09
CA HIS A 130 -11.41 7.13 11.44
C HIS A 130 -11.98 6.37 10.25
N PHE A 131 -11.51 5.14 10.06
CA PHE A 131 -12.05 4.20 9.09
C PHE A 131 -12.38 2.88 9.78
N GLN A 132 -13.19 2.07 9.11
CA GLN A 132 -13.59 0.75 9.57
C GLN A 132 -13.22 -0.31 8.53
N MET A 133 -13.21 -1.57 8.97
CA MET A 133 -12.96 -2.76 8.15
C MET A 133 -14.17 -3.69 8.25
N ASP A 134 -15.28 -3.31 7.64
CA ASP A 134 -16.60 -3.93 7.85
C ASP A 134 -17.60 -3.68 6.71
N ILE A 135 -17.14 -3.59 5.44
CA ILE A 135 -18.00 -3.37 4.27
C ILE A 135 -19.15 -4.40 4.22
#